data_AF-A0A7W0ZGH8-F1
#
_entry.id   AF-A0A7W0ZGH8-F1
#
_cell.length_a   1.000
_cell.length_b   1.000
_cell.length_c   1.000
_cell.angle_alpha   90.00
_cell.angle_beta   90.00
_cell.angle_gamma   90.00
#
_symmetry.space_group_name_H-M   'P 1'
#
loop_
_entity.id
_entity.type
_entity.pdbx_description
1 polymer ?
#
loop_
_entity_poly.entity_id
_entity_poly.type
_entity_poly.pdbx_seq_one_letter_code
_entity_poly.pdbx_strand_id
1 'polypeptide(L)'
;MPVATAAKIEALKSDLRSGSAVADLLGVSRSRVTRWLQGAGIDPLNAERIDLLELVWSSLLRLYEPDAARAWLLGANPHLGDRRPVDLVKAGKAEELMRAIRAERADSFA
;
A
#
# COMPACT_ATOMS: atom_id res chain seq x y z
N MET A 1 -18.22 -2.86 -12.55
CA MET A 1 -18.47 -2.69 -11.11
C MET A 1 -17.15 -2.39 -10.43
N PRO A 2 -17.05 -1.37 -9.56
CA PRO A 2 -15.85 -1.16 -8.76
C PRO A 2 -15.57 -2.39 -7.90
N VAL A 3 -14.28 -2.78 -7.77
CA VAL A 3 -13.87 -3.90 -6.91
C VAL A 3 -14.21 -3.54 -5.47
N ALA A 4 -14.90 -4.44 -4.76
CA ALA A 4 -15.24 -4.23 -3.37
C ALA A 4 -13.97 -4.09 -2.52
N THR A 5 -13.92 -3.10 -1.63
CA THR A 5 -12.74 -2.82 -0.79
C THR A 5 -12.29 -4.05 0.03
N ALA A 6 -13.23 -4.90 0.47
CA ALA A 6 -12.90 -6.16 1.14
C ALA A 6 -12.10 -7.13 0.23
N ALA A 7 -12.43 -7.20 -1.06
CA ALA A 7 -11.70 -8.04 -2.02
C ALA A 7 -10.27 -7.51 -2.24
N LYS A 8 -10.08 -6.18 -2.24
CA LYS A 8 -8.76 -5.55 -2.29
C LYS A 8 -7.91 -5.91 -1.06
N ILE A 9 -8.52 -5.90 0.13
CA ILE A 9 -7.85 -6.32 1.37
C ILE A 9 -7.43 -7.79 1.29
N GLU A 10 -8.27 -8.70 0.79
CA GLU A 10 -7.89 -10.11 0.62
C GLU A 10 -6.75 -10.30 -0.39
N ALA A 11 -6.77 -9.57 -1.51
CA ALA A 11 -5.68 -9.60 -2.48
C ALA A 11 -4.35 -9.15 -1.85
N LEU A 12 -4.34 -8.00 -1.17
CA LEU A 12 -3.15 -7.49 -0.46
C LEU A 12 -2.66 -8.48 0.60
N LYS A 13 -3.57 -9.12 1.34
CA LYS A 13 -3.25 -10.10 2.37
C LYS A 13 -2.61 -11.36 1.78
N SER A 14 -3.08 -11.80 0.62
CA SER A 14 -2.49 -12.91 -0.15
C SER A 14 -1.08 -12.54 -0.62
N ASP A 15 -0.92 -11.38 -1.25
CA ASP A 15 0.36 -10.95 -1.83
C ASP A 15 1.44 -10.73 -0.76
N LEU A 16 1.07 -10.10 0.35
CA LEU A 16 1.96 -9.87 1.49
C LEU A 16 2.15 -11.12 2.36
N ARG A 17 1.43 -12.21 2.05
CA ARG A 17 1.36 -13.47 2.81
C ARG A 17 1.09 -13.27 4.30
N SER A 18 0.46 -12.15 4.68
CA SER A 18 0.22 -11.80 6.08
C SER A 18 -0.86 -10.73 6.23
N GLY A 19 -1.91 -11.06 6.99
CA GLY A 19 -2.94 -10.09 7.39
C GLY A 19 -2.44 -9.05 8.39
N SER A 20 -1.35 -9.33 9.12
CA SER A 20 -0.73 -8.33 9.98
C SER A 20 -0.03 -7.25 9.17
N ALA A 21 0.63 -7.64 8.07
CA ALA A 21 1.34 -6.70 7.21
C ALA A 21 0.39 -5.65 6.63
N VAL A 22 -0.82 -6.06 6.20
CA VAL A 22 -1.85 -5.12 5.71
C VAL A 22 -2.24 -4.12 6.80
N ALA A 23 -2.48 -4.60 8.02
CA ALA A 23 -2.83 -3.73 9.16
C ALA A 23 -1.71 -2.73 9.48
N ASP A 24 -0.46 -3.21 9.49
CA ASP A 24 0.73 -2.40 9.79
C ASP A 24 0.98 -1.33 8.71
N LEU A 25 0.77 -1.67 7.43
CA LEU A 25 0.91 -0.76 6.30
C LEU A 25 -0.18 0.33 6.30
N LEU A 26 -1.41 -0.03 6.65
CA LEU A 26 -2.54 0.90 6.75
C LEU A 26 -2.55 1.69 8.08
N GLY A 27 -1.76 1.30 9.07
CA GLY A 27 -1.73 1.94 10.38
C GLY A 27 -2.99 1.70 11.20
N VAL A 28 -3.60 0.51 11.07
CA VAL A 28 -4.83 0.12 11.77
C VAL A 28 -4.63 -1.17 12.57
N SER A 29 -5.56 -1.47 13.48
CA SER A 29 -5.51 -2.74 14.22
C SER A 29 -5.89 -3.92 13.33
N ARG A 30 -5.30 -5.10 13.58
CA ARG A 30 -5.68 -6.36 12.92
C ARG A 30 -7.18 -6.66 13.06
N SER A 31 -7.75 -6.39 14.24
CA SER A 31 -9.18 -6.56 14.49
C SER A 31 -10.07 -5.69 13.60
N ARG A 32 -9.59 -4.49 13.22
CA ARG A 32 -10.31 -3.61 12.30
C ARG A 32 -10.33 -4.21 10.89
N VAL A 33 -9.19 -4.73 10.42
CA VAL A 33 -9.08 -5.44 9.13
C VAL A 33 -9.99 -6.67 9.11
N THR A 34 -10.00 -7.48 10.18
CA THR A 34 -10.90 -8.64 10.28
C THR A 34 -12.37 -8.24 10.17
N ARG A 35 -12.81 -7.16 10.85
CA ARG A 35 -14.20 -6.70 10.75
C ARG A 35 -14.56 -6.25 9.35
N TRP A 36 -13.68 -5.53 8.65
CA TRP A 36 -13.90 -5.12 7.26
C TRP A 36 -14.06 -6.32 6.32
N LEU A 37 -13.24 -7.35 6.50
CA LEU A 37 -13.37 -8.61 5.77
C LEU A 37 -14.68 -9.36 6.07
N GLN A 38 -15.24 -9.18 7.27
CA GLN A 38 -16.54 -9.72 7.68
C GLN A 38 -17.73 -8.83 7.24
N GLY A 39 -17.50 -7.82 6.41
CA GLY A 39 -18.54 -6.95 5.88
C GLY A 39 -18.93 -5.79 6.81
N ALA A 40 -18.15 -5.51 7.85
CA ALA A 40 -18.29 -4.24 8.55
C ALA A 40 -17.96 -3.10 7.59
N GLY A 41 -18.79 -2.05 7.58
CA GLY A 41 -18.55 -0.87 6.75
C GLY A 41 -17.15 -0.29 6.94
N ILE A 42 -16.58 0.23 5.85
CA ILE A 42 -15.29 0.88 5.82
C ILE A 42 -15.55 2.36 5.63
N ASP A 43 -14.96 3.20 6.48
CA ASP A 43 -15.07 4.64 6.32
C ASP A 43 -14.30 5.11 5.06
N PRO A 44 -14.74 6.23 4.43
CA PRO A 44 -14.13 6.70 3.19
C PRO A 44 -12.62 6.90 3.26
N LEU A 45 -12.10 7.40 4.39
CA LEU A 45 -10.67 7.66 4.56
C LEU A 45 -9.85 6.36 4.52
N ASN A 46 -10.32 5.30 5.19
CA ASN A 46 -9.65 4.01 5.12
C ASN A 46 -9.84 3.33 3.76
N ALA A 47 -10.99 3.51 3.09
CA ALA A 47 -11.18 3.03 1.73
C ALA A 47 -10.16 3.67 0.76
N GLU A 48 -9.96 4.99 0.83
CA GLU A 48 -8.95 5.71 0.03
C GLU A 48 -7.52 5.21 0.30
N ARG A 49 -7.18 4.95 1.57
CA ARG A 49 -5.86 4.40 1.93
C ARG A 49 -5.66 2.99 1.37
N ILE A 50 -6.70 2.16 1.35
CA ILE A 50 -6.65 0.81 0.78
C ILE A 50 -6.45 0.90 -0.74
N ASP A 51 -7.19 1.78 -1.41
CA ASP A 51 -7.06 2.02 -2.85
C ASP A 51 -5.65 2.51 -3.21
N LEU A 52 -5.11 3.44 -2.41
CA LEU A 52 -3.75 3.93 -2.58
C LEU A 52 -2.72 2.81 -2.38
N LEU A 53 -2.87 2.00 -1.33
CA LEU A 53 -1.95 0.89 -1.06
C LEU A 53 -1.98 -0.15 -2.19
N GLU A 54 -3.17 -0.51 -2.69
CA GLU A 54 -3.33 -1.40 -3.85
C GLU A 54 -2.63 -0.85 -5.10
N LEU A 55 -2.82 0.44 -5.39
CA LEU A 55 -2.18 1.10 -6.53
C LEU A 55 -0.65 1.12 -6.40
N VAL A 56 -0.14 1.48 -5.23
CA VAL A 56 1.31 1.52 -4.96
C VAL A 56 1.89 0.11 -5.07
N TRP A 57 1.27 -0.88 -4.43
CA TRP A 57 1.73 -2.26 -4.43
C TRP A 57 1.78 -2.84 -5.85
N SER A 58 0.68 -2.72 -6.60
CA SER A 58 0.63 -3.18 -7.99
C SER A 58 1.61 -2.45 -8.92
N SER A 59 1.96 -1.20 -8.62
CA SER A 59 2.99 -0.46 -9.37
C SER A 59 4.39 -0.97 -9.05
N LEU A 60 4.69 -1.23 -7.77
CA LEU A 60 5.98 -1.75 -7.33
C LEU A 60 6.23 -3.16 -7.83
N LEU A 61 5.20 -4.03 -7.87
CA LEU A 61 5.34 -5.38 -8.43
C LEU A 61 5.64 -5.42 -9.94
N ARG A 62 5.53 -4.29 -10.65
CA ARG A 62 5.99 -4.18 -12.04
C ARG A 62 7.48 -3.86 -12.15
N LEU A 63 8.10 -3.42 -11.05
CA LEU A 63 9.51 -3.03 -10.98
C LEU A 63 10.33 -4.05 -10.18
N TYR A 64 9.71 -4.67 -9.18
CA TYR A 64 10.38 -5.48 -8.18
C TYR A 64 9.63 -6.77 -7.87
N GLU A 65 10.38 -7.77 -7.43
CA GLU A 65 9.83 -8.93 -6.74
C GLU A 65 9.16 -8.52 -5.41
N PRO A 66 8.18 -9.30 -4.89
CA PRO A 66 7.39 -8.92 -3.72
C PRO A 66 8.20 -8.51 -2.49
N ASP A 67 9.31 -9.19 -2.20
CA ASP A 67 10.14 -8.87 -1.04
C ASP A 67 10.85 -7.52 -1.19
N ALA A 68 11.29 -7.17 -2.40
CA ALA A 68 11.91 -5.89 -2.71
C ALA A 68 10.86 -4.76 -2.73
N ALA A 69 9.66 -5.00 -3.27
CA ALA A 69 8.54 -4.06 -3.18
C ALA A 69 8.18 -3.75 -1.71
N ARG A 70 8.18 -4.77 -0.85
CA ARG A 70 7.95 -4.61 0.58
C ARG A 70 9.08 -3.82 1.25
N ALA A 71 10.34 -4.12 0.92
CA ALA A 71 11.48 -3.36 1.43
C ALA A 71 11.40 -1.88 1.02
N TRP A 72 10.99 -1.59 -0.21
CA TRP A 72 10.79 -0.22 -0.70
C TRP A 72 9.76 0.54 0.14
N LEU A 73 8.63 -0.09 0.47
CA LEU A 73 7.57 0.54 1.30
C LEU A 73 8.02 0.84 2.74
N LEU A 74 8.87 -0.02 3.30
CA LEU A 74 9.28 0.05 4.71
C LEU A 74 10.59 0.81 4.92
N GLY A 75 11.42 0.91 3.89
CA GLY A 75 12.72 1.57 3.91
C GLY A 75 12.64 3.08 3.74
N ALA A 76 13.76 3.76 4.00
CA ALA A 76 13.93 5.17 3.65
C ALA A 76 14.00 5.30 2.12
N ASN A 77 13.26 6.27 1.56
CA ASN A 77 13.20 6.47 0.12
C ASN A 77 13.82 7.84 -0.28
N PRO A 78 14.88 7.86 -1.10
CA PRO A 78 15.54 9.11 -1.51
C PRO A 78 14.62 10.07 -2.26
N HIS A 79 13.70 9.57 -3.08
CA HIS A 79 12.71 10.40 -3.80
C HIS A 79 11.67 11.04 -2.88
N LEU A 80 11.62 10.62 -1.61
CA LEU A 80 10.74 11.16 -0.57
C LEU A 80 11.51 11.91 0.54
N GLY A 81 12.78 12.29 0.29
CA GLY A 81 13.61 12.93 1.30
C GLY A 81 13.86 12.02 2.50
N ASP A 82 14.21 10.76 2.23
CA ASP A 82 14.51 9.70 3.21
C ASP A 82 13.34 9.31 4.13
N ARG A 83 12.13 9.79 3.83
CA ARG A 83 10.90 9.34 4.50
C ARG A 83 10.52 7.94 4.02
N ARG A 84 9.85 7.19 4.89
CA ARG A 84 9.32 5.86 4.53
C ARG A 84 8.02 6.01 3.74
N PRO A 85 7.88 5.36 2.57
CA PRO A 85 6.64 5.41 1.79
C PRO A 85 5.39 4.96 2.55
N VAL A 86 5.51 3.98 3.45
CA VAL A 86 4.38 3.53 4.29
C VAL A 86 3.77 4.65 5.14
N ASP A 87 4.57 5.62 5.59
CA ASP A 87 4.06 6.73 6.39
C ASP A 87 3.24 7.70 5.52
N LEU A 88 3.56 7.80 4.23
CA LEU A 88 2.77 8.56 3.25
C LEU A 88 1.47 7.84 2.89
N VAL A 89 1.46 6.50 2.83
CA VAL A 89 0.23 5.71 2.64
C VAL A 89 -0.73 5.98 3.80
N LYS A 90 -0.24 5.92 5.04
CA LYS A 90 -1.01 6.24 6.25
C LYS A 90 -1.52 7.69 6.25
N ALA A 91 -0.73 8.62 5.72
CA ALA A 91 -1.10 10.02 5.60
C ALA A 91 -1.97 10.35 4.37
N GLY A 92 -2.27 9.38 3.49
CA GLY A 92 -3.04 9.61 2.26
C GLY A 92 -2.32 10.50 1.24
N LYS A 93 -0.99 10.57 1.26
CA LYS A 93 -0.18 11.44 0.38
C LYS A 93 0.03 10.82 -1.00
N ALA A 94 -1.06 10.60 -1.73
CA ALA A 94 -1.09 9.88 -3.00
C ALA A 94 -0.18 10.51 -4.07
N GLU A 95 -0.27 11.83 -4.27
CA GLU A 95 0.52 12.52 -5.31
C GLU A 95 2.02 12.38 -5.11
N GLU A 96 2.48 12.49 -3.87
CA GLU A 96 3.89 12.39 -3.47
C GLU A 96 4.40 10.96 -3.70
N LEU A 97 3.62 9.95 -3.30
CA LEU A 97 3.92 8.54 -3.56
C LEU A 97 4.01 8.22 -5.05
N MET A 98 3.03 8.65 -5.84
CA MET A 98 3.01 8.39 -7.27
C MET A 98 4.15 9.10 -8.00
N ARG A 99 4.59 10.26 -7.49
CA ARG A 99 5.79 10.94 -8.01
C ARG A 99 7.05 10.12 -7.74
N ALA A 100 7.21 9.60 -6.52
CA ALA A 100 8.35 8.74 -6.18
C ALA A 100 8.39 7.47 -7.03
N ILE A 101 7.25 6.80 -7.25
CA ILE A 101 7.17 5.60 -8.12
C ILE A 101 7.57 5.93 -9.57
N ARG A 102 7.16 7.09 -10.08
CA ARG A 102 7.56 7.52 -11.44
C ARG A 102 9.06 7.80 -11.53
N ALA A 103 9.65 8.40 -10.49
CA ALA A 103 11.09 8.64 -10.42
C ALA A 103 11.86 7.32 -10.35
N GLU A 104 11.45 6.41 -9.45
CA GLU A 104 12.04 5.07 -9.32
C GLU A 104 12.01 4.29 -10.64
N ARG A 105 10.87 4.37 -11.34
CA ARG A 105 10.72 3.74 -12.66
C ARG A 105 11.68 4.35 -13.68
N ALA A 106 11.90 5.67 -13.67
CA ALA A 106 12.81 6.33 -14.59
C ALA A 106 14.27 5.91 -14.32
N ASP A 107 14.66 5.84 -13.05
CA ASP A 107 16.02 5.41 -12.64
C ASP A 107 16.26 3.92 -12.94
N SER A 108 15.23 3.08 -12.87
CA SER A 108 15.35 1.64 -13.20
C SER A 108 15.62 1.34 -14.68
N PHE A 109 15.41 2.32 -15.58
CA PHE A 109 15.64 2.18 -17.03
C PHE A 109 16.84 3.01 -17.54
N ALA A 110 17.54 3.72 -16.66
CA ALA A 110 18.73 4.51 -16.97
C ALA A 110 20.00 3.65 -16.91
#